data_AF-A0A3E0I790-F1
#
_entry.id   AF-A0A3E0I790-F1
#
_cell.length_a   1.000
_cell.length_b   1.000
_cell.length_c   1.000
_cell.angle_alpha   90.00
_cell.angle_beta   90.00
_cell.angle_gamma   90.00
#
_symmetry.space_group_name_H-M   'P 1'
#
loop_
_entity.id
_entity.type
_entity.pdbx_description
1 polymer ?
#
loop_
_entity_poly.entity_id
_entity_poly.type
_entity_poly.pdbx_seq_one_letter_code
_entity_poly.pdbx_strand_id
1 'polypeptide(L)' 'MTNQVRTTTADARRELAPVRDGLGQWFGVNGFVNYIDPELADWRQAYFGANAPRLREIADRHDPDRLFAFPQGV' A
#
# COMPACT_ATOMS: atom_id res chain seq x y z
N MET A 1 4.66 4.12 37.83
CA MET A 1 5.14 3.41 36.63
C MET A 1 4.52 4.12 35.41
N THR A 2 5.28 4.97 34.74
CA THR A 2 4.80 5.79 33.62
C THR A 2 4.80 4.97 32.34
N ASN A 3 3.63 4.53 31.87
CA ASN A 3 3.51 3.93 30.53
C ASN A 3 3.24 5.06 29.52
N GLN A 4 4.30 5.55 28.89
CA GLN A 4 4.21 6.50 27.79
C GLN A 4 4.87 5.86 26.57
N VAL A 5 4.12 4.98 25.91
CA VAL A 5 4.48 4.52 24.57
C VAL A 5 4.19 5.67 23.62
N ARG A 6 5.21 6.45 23.29
CA ARG A 6 5.19 7.27 22.06
C ARG A 6 5.75 6.40 20.95
N THR A 7 5.02 5.38 20.51
CA THR A 7 5.35 4.69 19.27
C THR A 7 5.04 5.65 18.13
N THR A 8 6.03 5.98 17.33
CA THR A 8 5.77 6.70 16.09
C THR A 8 4.95 5.80 15.16
N THR A 9 4.30 6.37 14.13
CA THR A 9 3.64 5.56 13.10
C THR A 9 4.61 4.57 12.43
N ALA A 10 5.90 4.93 12.33
CA ALA A 10 6.93 4.04 11.79
C ALA A 10 7.20 2.84 12.72
N ASP A 11 7.23 3.07 14.03
CA ASP A 11 7.42 1.99 15.00
C ASP A 11 6.23 1.03 15.01
N ALA A 12 5.00 1.57 14.97
CA ALA A 12 3.79 0.76 14.89
C ALA A 12 3.74 -0.09 13.61
N ARG A 13 4.16 0.44 12.46
CA ARG A 13 4.27 -0.34 11.21
C ARG A 13 5.29 -1.46 11.32
N ARG A 14 6.48 -1.17 11.87
CA ARG A 14 7.52 -2.18 12.08
C ARG A 14 7.05 -3.32 12.98
N GLU A 15 6.30 -3.01 14.03
CA GLU A 15 5.72 -4.03 14.92
C GLU A 15 4.64 -4.88 14.24
N LEU A 16 3.84 -4.28 13.34
CA LEU A 16 2.75 -4.99 12.63
C LEU A 16 3.22 -5.75 11.38
N ALA A 17 4.36 -5.39 10.79
CA ALA A 17 4.86 -5.98 9.55
C ALA A 17 4.95 -7.53 9.59
N PRO A 18 5.47 -8.18 10.66
CA PRO A 18 5.52 -9.65 10.71
C PRO A 18 4.14 -10.30 10.69
N VAL A 19 3.12 -9.67 11.30
CA VAL A 19 1.75 -10.16 11.30
C VAL A 19 1.13 -10.01 9.91
N ARG A 20 1.30 -8.84 9.28
CA ARG A 20 0.86 -8.58 7.90
C ARG A 20 1.45 -9.61 6.94
N ASP A 21 2.76 -9.81 7.00
CA ASP A 21 3.49 -10.70 6.09
C ASP A 21 3.11 -12.17 6.34
N GLY A 22 2.95 -12.57 7.61
CA GLY A 22 2.50 -13.92 7.99
C GLY A 22 1.09 -14.25 7.49
N LEU A 23 0.17 -13.28 7.46
CA LEU A 23 -1.16 -13.47 6.87
C LEU A 23 -1.10 -13.65 5.34
N GLY A 24 -0.11 -13.05 4.69
CA GLY A 24 0.13 -13.18 3.25
C GLY A 24 0.32 -14.63 2.79
N GLN A 25 0.83 -15.52 3.65
CA GLN A 25 0.94 -16.95 3.35
C GLN A 25 -0.43 -17.61 3.09
N TRP A 26 -1.48 -17.15 3.76
CA TRP A 26 -2.81 -17.76 3.74
C TRP A 26 -3.76 -17.05 2.77
N PHE A 27 -3.62 -15.73 2.65
CA PHE A 27 -4.55 -14.90 1.88
C PHE A 27 -3.93 -14.28 0.63
N GLY A 28 -2.63 -14.51 0.38
CA GLY A 28 -1.86 -13.80 -0.63
C GLY A 28 -1.55 -12.36 -0.23
N VAL A 29 -0.69 -11.70 -0.99
CA VAL A 29 -0.39 -10.28 -0.82
C VAL A 29 -1.48 -9.47 -1.53
N ASN A 30 -2.47 -9.00 -0.76
CA ASN A 30 -3.60 -8.22 -1.24
C ASN A 30 -3.78 -6.99 -0.36
N GLY A 31 -4.34 -5.92 -0.93
CA GLY A 31 -4.63 -4.69 -0.22
C GLY A 31 -5.93 -4.08 -0.69
N PHE A 32 -6.52 -3.24 0.15
CA PHE A 32 -7.63 -2.38 -0.25
C PHE A 32 -7.11 -0.95 -0.39
N VAL A 33 -7.35 -0.32 -1.54
CA VAL A 33 -6.72 0.96 -1.91
C VAL A 33 -6.99 2.11 -0.91
N ASN A 34 -8.09 2.05 -0.16
CA ASN A 34 -8.40 3.05 0.87
C ASN A 34 -7.61 2.85 2.18
N TYR A 35 -6.84 1.76 2.30
CA TYR A 35 -5.91 1.48 3.40
C TYR A 35 -4.48 1.44 2.85
N ILE A 36 -3.98 2.62 2.52
CA ILE A 36 -2.65 2.82 1.92
C ILE A 36 -1.57 2.38 2.92
N ASP A 37 -0.77 1.40 2.49
CA ASP A 37 0.40 0.89 3.19
C ASP A 37 1.66 1.22 2.37
N PRO A 38 2.47 2.21 2.80
CA PRO A 38 3.71 2.58 2.13
C PRO A 38 4.72 1.44 2.00
N GLU A 39 4.60 0.38 2.81
CA GLU A 39 5.50 -0.76 2.85
C GLU A 39 4.95 -1.98 2.09
N LEU A 40 3.79 -1.86 1.45
CA LEU A 40 3.19 -2.96 0.69
C LEU A 40 3.99 -3.25 -0.57
N ALA A 41 4.62 -4.42 -0.61
CA ALA A 41 5.31 -4.94 -1.79
C ALA A 41 4.33 -5.10 -2.96
N ASP A 42 4.81 -4.83 -4.19
CA ASP A 42 4.03 -4.95 -5.42
C ASP A 42 2.62 -4.31 -5.36
N TRP A 43 2.52 -3.17 -4.67
CA TRP A 43 1.25 -2.51 -4.32
C TRP A 43 0.27 -2.35 -5.50
N ARG A 44 0.74 -2.16 -6.74
CA ARG A 44 -0.14 -2.09 -7.91
C ARG A 44 -0.93 -3.38 -8.11
N GLN A 45 -0.24 -4.52 -8.04
CA GLN A 45 -0.86 -5.83 -8.13
C GLN A 45 -1.69 -6.11 -6.88
N ALA A 46 -1.18 -5.78 -5.69
CA ALA A 46 -1.87 -6.04 -4.44
C ALA A 46 -3.19 -5.26 -4.31
N TYR A 47 -3.26 -4.02 -4.80
CA TYR A 47 -4.48 -3.19 -4.76
C TYR A 47 -5.43 -3.42 -5.92
N PHE A 48 -4.91 -3.59 -7.14
CA PHE A 48 -5.73 -3.54 -8.36
C PHE A 48 -5.79 -4.87 -9.10
N GLY A 49 -4.95 -5.84 -8.72
CA GLY A 49 -4.86 -7.13 -9.40
C GLY A 49 -4.70 -6.98 -10.91
N ALA A 50 -5.46 -7.78 -11.65
CA ALA A 50 -5.49 -7.76 -13.11
C ALA A 50 -5.91 -6.40 -13.73
N ASN A 51 -6.49 -5.48 -12.94
CA ASN A 51 -6.88 -4.16 -13.44
C ASN A 51 -5.71 -3.17 -13.49
N ALA A 52 -4.57 -3.47 -12.83
CA ALA A 52 -3.44 -2.54 -12.75
C ALA A 52 -2.95 -2.01 -14.12
N PRO A 53 -2.80 -2.84 -15.18
CA PRO A 53 -2.37 -2.36 -16.48
C PRO A 53 -3.37 -1.41 -17.14
N ARG A 54 -4.67 -1.71 -17.05
CA ARG A 54 -5.73 -0.87 -17.63
C ARG A 54 -5.86 0.47 -16.89
N LEU A 55 -5.74 0.46 -15.57
CA LEU A 55 -5.77 1.70 -14.78
C LEU A 55 -4.58 2.60 -15.10
N ARG A 56 -3.40 2.02 -15.31
CA ARG A 56 -2.21 2.74 -15.76
C ARG A 56 -2.43 3.42 -17.11
N GLU A 57 -2.97 2.69 -18.09
CA GLU A 57 -3.29 3.24 -19.41
C GLU A 57 -4.29 4.43 -19.32
N ILE A 58 -5.31 4.30 -18.46
CA ILE A 58 -6.30 5.36 -18.24
C ILE A 58 -5.65 6.58 -17.58
N ALA A 59 -4.81 6.37 -16.56
CA ALA A 59 -4.08 7.45 -15.89
C ALA A 59 -3.17 8.20 -16.87
N ASP A 60 -2.37 7.48 -17.67
CA ASP A 60 -1.46 8.08 -18.64
C ASP A 60 -2.20 8.86 -19.75
N ARG A 61 -3.44 8.45 -20.09
CA ARG A 61 -4.30 9.17 -21.06
C ARG A 61 -4.86 10.47 -20.50
N HIS A 62 -5.25 10.49 -19.22
CA HIS A 62 -6.01 11.58 -18.63
C HIS A 62 -5.15 12.54 -17.78
N ASP A 63 -4.00 12.09 -17.29
CA ASP A 63 -3.04 12.89 -16.53
C ASP A 63 -1.59 12.64 -17.03
N PRO A 64 -1.30 12.93 -18.32
CA PRO A 64 0.01 12.66 -18.92
C PRO A 64 1.15 13.42 -18.24
N ASP A 65 0.86 14.59 -17.68
CA ASP A 65 1.81 15.44 -16.96
C ASP A 65 1.92 15.09 -15.47
N ARG A 66 1.13 14.10 -15.01
CA ARG A 66 1.15 13.57 -13.64
C ARG A 66 0.85 14.62 -12.57
N LEU A 67 -0.07 15.54 -12.85
CA LEU A 67 -0.52 16.58 -11.93
C LEU A 67 -1.08 16.00 -10.62
N PHE A 68 -1.68 14.82 -10.66
CA PHE A 68 -2.27 14.15 -9.50
C PHE A 68 -1.36 13.06 -8.91
N ALA A 69 -0.06 13.10 -9.18
CA ALA A 69 0.88 12.08 -8.70
C ALA A 69 1.00 12.05 -7.17
N PHE A 70 1.06 10.83 -6.64
CA PHE A 70 1.44 10.54 -5.25
C PHE A 70 2.17 9.17 -5.19
N PRO A 71 2.82 8.79 -4.07
CA PRO A 71 3.73 7.64 -4.02
C PRO A 71 3.15 6.30 -4.49
N GLN A 72 1.86 6.05 -4.28
CA GLN A 72 1.16 4.81 -4.69
C GLN A 72 -0.06 5.12 -5.58
N GLY A 73 0.07 6.11 -6.47
CA GLY A 73 -0.92 6.45 -7.50
C GLY A 73 -0.70 5.71 -8.81
N VAL A 74 -1.79 5.33 -9.48
CA VAL A 74 -1.78 4.69 -10.80
C VAL A 74 -1.24 5.61 -11.88
#